data_AF-A0A2K1IUT1-F1
#
_entry.id   AF-A0A2K1IUT1-F1
#
_cell.length_a   1.000
_cell.length_b   1.000
_cell.length_c   1.000
_cell.angle_alpha   90.00
_cell.angle_beta   90.00
_cell.angle_gamma   90.00
#
_symmetry.space_group_name_H-M   'P 1'
#
loop_
_entity.id
_entity.type
_entity.pdbx_description
1 polymer ?
#
loop_
_entity_poly.entity_id
_entity_poly.type
_entity_poly.pdbx_seq_one_letter_code
_entity_poly.pdbx_strand_id
1 'polypeptide(L)'
;MGVMGLPTSVTREVSKVWKRGIIELSVEWALLMEHWKVILGGLLFQYVHGVGARIAHYQHHPGPLLHDAGFEYLPELGKQKAHISESLFTFVFVSFVLWSFHPFVFYNKRFYTALLWLRVLICLIICQFLRMSSFMVTQLPGPNYHCHEGQPTATLPPPESIKDVLLLNFPYGVIYGCGDLIFSSHMTFALTFFHTYLKYGTRQWMKFVAFLAMVAQSLLIIASHKHYSVDIVVAWFTVYFVFFFVDRKLVDAGINERVLSNGPPLLPMTARSGKDGRIREEKMSNGITENGSVEL
;
A
#
# COMPACT_ATOMS: atom_id res chain seq x y z
N MET A 1 39.74 8.32 18.60
CA MET A 1 39.99 9.45 17.67
C MET A 1 38.71 10.25 17.57
N GLY A 2 38.69 11.44 18.18
CA GLY A 2 37.49 12.26 18.33
C GLY A 2 37.13 12.95 17.02
N VAL A 3 35.84 12.97 16.70
CA VAL A 3 35.28 13.81 15.64
C VAL A 3 35.44 15.26 16.09
N MET A 4 36.43 15.93 15.50
CA MET A 4 36.88 17.27 15.82
C MET A 4 35.78 18.29 15.46
N GLY A 5 35.33 19.09 16.43
CA GLY A 5 34.64 20.36 16.17
C GLY A 5 33.16 20.51 16.59
N LEU A 6 32.51 19.53 17.21
CA LEU A 6 31.11 19.67 17.66
C LEU A 6 31.00 19.90 19.18
N PRO A 7 30.10 20.79 19.66
CA PRO A 7 29.86 20.99 21.10
C PRO A 7 29.51 19.67 21.79
N THR A 8 30.00 19.44 23.01
CA THR A 8 29.83 18.19 23.77
C THR A 8 28.37 17.76 23.96
N SER A 9 27.44 18.73 24.02
CA SER A 9 25.99 18.50 24.03
C SER A 9 25.50 17.89 22.72
N VAL A 10 25.98 18.39 21.58
CA VAL A 10 25.64 17.89 20.23
C VAL A 10 26.22 16.50 20.01
N THR A 11 27.45 16.25 20.43
CA THR A 11 28.07 14.91 20.33
C THR A 11 27.29 13.87 21.15
N ARG A 12 26.75 14.26 22.31
CA ARG A 12 25.94 13.39 23.16
C ARG A 12 24.57 13.09 22.54
N GLU A 13 23.89 14.08 21.98
CA GLU A 13 22.61 13.86 21.31
C GLU A 13 22.77 13.03 20.03
N VAL A 14 23.82 13.27 19.24
CA VAL A 14 24.16 12.44 18.07
C VAL A 14 24.46 10.99 18.49
N SER A 15 25.20 10.78 19.58
CA SER A 15 25.48 9.43 20.09
C SER A 15 24.22 8.69 20.56
N LYS A 16 23.27 9.39 21.19
CA LYS A 16 21.98 8.81 21.59
C LYS A 16 21.13 8.41 20.38
N VAL A 17 21.04 9.29 19.38
CA VAL A 17 20.32 9.02 18.12
C VAL A 17 20.96 7.84 17.38
N TRP A 18 22.28 7.78 17.32
CA TRP A 18 23.04 6.71 16.69
C TRP A 18 22.79 5.35 17.35
N LYS A 19 22.94 5.26 18.69
CA LYS A 19 22.68 4.02 19.43
C LYS A 19 21.24 3.54 19.27
N ARG A 20 20.28 4.47 19.28
CA ARG A 20 18.87 4.15 19.05
C ARG A 20 18.63 3.68 17.62
N GLY A 21 19.21 4.35 16.62
CA GLY A 21 19.12 3.94 15.21
C GLY A 21 19.63 2.51 15.01
N ILE A 22 20.73 2.13 15.67
CA ILE A 22 21.25 0.75 15.63
C ILE A 22 20.27 -0.24 16.25
N ILE A 23 19.69 0.05 17.42
CA ILE A 23 18.72 -0.83 18.08
C ILE A 23 17.43 -0.94 17.25
N GLU A 24 16.98 0.16 16.67
CA GLU A 24 15.78 0.15 15.84
C GLU A 24 16.00 -0.61 14.53
N LEU A 25 17.17 -0.43 13.92
CA LEU A 25 17.56 -1.18 12.73
C LEU A 25 17.70 -2.67 13.05
N SER A 26 18.23 -3.04 14.21
CA SER A 26 18.37 -4.45 14.58
C SER A 26 17.01 -5.13 14.80
N VAL A 27 16.05 -4.44 15.42
CA VAL A 27 14.68 -4.95 15.58
C VAL A 27 13.97 -5.05 14.22
N GLU A 28 14.04 -4.02 13.39
CA GLU A 28 13.43 -4.04 12.05
C GLU A 28 14.08 -5.09 11.16
N TRP A 29 15.39 -5.30 11.29
CA TRP A 29 16.12 -6.36 10.60
C TRP A 29 15.69 -7.75 11.06
N ALA A 30 15.50 -7.97 12.37
CA ALA A 30 15.00 -9.23 12.88
C ALA A 30 13.60 -9.55 12.33
N LEU A 31 12.69 -8.57 12.33
CA LEU A 31 11.34 -8.70 11.75
C LEU A 31 11.37 -8.93 10.23
N LEU A 32 12.29 -8.26 9.52
CA LEU A 32 12.50 -8.45 8.10
C LEU A 32 12.97 -9.88 7.82
N MET A 33 13.95 -10.38 8.58
CA MET A 33 14.49 -11.74 8.47
C MET A 33 13.52 -12.82 8.90
N GLU A 34 12.55 -12.50 9.77
CA GLU A 34 11.47 -13.42 10.13
C GLU A 34 10.50 -13.62 8.95
N HIS A 35 10.17 -12.54 8.24
CA HIS A 35 9.18 -12.54 7.15
C HIS A 35 9.78 -12.40 5.75
N TRP A 36 11.08 -12.57 5.58
CA TRP A 36 11.81 -12.26 4.33
C TRP A 36 11.26 -13.02 3.11
N LYS A 37 10.79 -14.27 3.31
CA LYS A 37 10.20 -15.09 2.24
C LYS A 37 8.94 -14.45 1.66
N VAL A 38 8.09 -13.89 2.52
CA VAL A 38 6.84 -13.23 2.08
C VAL A 38 7.16 -11.93 1.37
N ILE A 39 8.13 -11.16 1.89
CA ILE A 39 8.57 -9.91 1.28
C ILE A 39 9.20 -10.15 -0.09
N LEU A 40 10.14 -11.09 -0.18
CA LEU A 40 10.76 -11.49 -1.44
C LEU A 40 9.73 -12.04 -2.41
N GLY A 41 8.81 -12.89 -1.94
CA GLY A 41 7.70 -13.40 -2.74
C GLY A 41 6.81 -12.29 -3.28
N GLY A 42 6.51 -11.27 -2.48
CA GLY A 42 5.74 -10.10 -2.90
C GLY A 42 6.44 -9.26 -3.96
N LEU A 43 7.75 -9.06 -3.82
CA LEU A 43 8.57 -8.38 -4.84
C LEU A 43 8.65 -9.18 -6.13
N LEU A 44 8.84 -10.50 -6.05
CA LEU A 44 8.83 -11.39 -7.21
C LEU A 44 7.46 -11.35 -7.91
N PHE A 45 6.38 -11.29 -7.13
CA PHE A 45 5.03 -11.20 -7.69
C PHE A 45 4.79 -9.89 -8.46
N GLN A 46 5.43 -8.78 -8.08
CA GLN A 46 5.39 -7.54 -8.86
C GLN A 46 5.93 -7.76 -10.28
N TYR A 47 7.03 -8.52 -10.39
CA TYR A 47 7.61 -8.88 -11.67
C TYR A 47 6.68 -9.81 -12.46
N VAL A 48 6.09 -10.82 -11.81
CA VAL A 48 5.11 -11.72 -12.44
C VAL A 48 3.90 -10.95 -12.97
N HIS A 49 3.38 -9.99 -12.20
CA HIS A 49 2.31 -9.10 -12.65
C HIS A 49 2.73 -8.27 -13.89
N GLY A 50 3.96 -7.76 -13.91
CA GLY A 50 4.51 -7.05 -15.08
C GLY A 50 4.58 -7.94 -16.32
N VAL A 51 5.02 -9.19 -16.18
CA VAL A 51 5.00 -10.18 -17.27
C VAL A 51 3.58 -10.46 -17.72
N GLY A 52 2.63 -10.61 -16.80
CA GLY A 52 1.21 -10.78 -17.10
C GLY A 52 0.62 -9.64 -17.93
N ALA A 53 0.91 -8.38 -17.55
CA ALA A 53 0.48 -7.21 -18.30
C ALA A 53 1.08 -7.18 -19.71
N ARG A 54 2.33 -7.62 -19.87
CA ARG A 54 2.96 -7.73 -21.19
C ARG A 54 2.33 -8.82 -22.05
N ILE A 55 2.00 -9.97 -21.46
CA ILE A 55 1.27 -11.04 -22.17
C ILE A 55 -0.08 -10.51 -22.66
N ALA A 56 -0.81 -9.76 -21.83
CA ALA A 56 -2.06 -9.12 -22.21
C ALA A 56 -1.88 -8.11 -23.36
N HIS A 57 -0.74 -7.41 -23.43
CA HIS A 57 -0.42 -6.53 -24.56
C HIS A 57 -0.17 -7.33 -25.85
N TYR A 58 0.52 -8.48 -25.79
CA TYR A 58 0.65 -9.35 -26.97
C TYR A 58 -0.71 -9.88 -27.47
N GLN A 59 -1.66 -10.07 -26.56
CA GLN A 59 -3.02 -10.52 -26.88
C GLN A 59 -3.98 -9.37 -27.20
N HIS A 60 -3.53 -8.12 -27.09
CA HIS A 60 -4.38 -6.96 -27.28
C HIS A 60 -4.76 -6.83 -28.76
N HIS A 61 -6.07 -6.80 -29.01
CA HIS A 61 -6.65 -6.51 -30.31
C HIS A 61 -7.12 -5.04 -30.31
N PRO A 62 -6.59 -4.18 -31.19
CA PRO A 62 -7.04 -2.81 -31.29
C PRO A 62 -8.48 -2.79 -31.83
N GLY A 63 -9.26 -1.84 -31.35
CA GLY A 63 -10.68 -1.69 -31.68
C GLY A 63 -11.15 -0.26 -31.46
N PRO A 64 -12.41 0.06 -31.82
CA PRO A 64 -12.98 1.37 -31.52
C PRO A 64 -13.07 1.60 -30.01
N LEU A 65 -12.93 2.87 -29.61
CA LEU A 65 -13.06 3.28 -28.22
C LEU A 65 -14.47 2.92 -27.71
N LEU A 66 -14.53 2.22 -26.57
CA LEU A 66 -15.80 1.89 -25.95
C LEU A 66 -16.45 3.14 -25.35
N HIS A 67 -17.78 3.18 -25.37
CA HIS A 67 -18.52 4.24 -24.71
C HIS A 67 -18.35 4.14 -23.19
N ASP A 68 -17.95 5.26 -22.57
CA ASP A 68 -17.73 5.37 -21.14
C ASP A 68 -18.23 6.72 -20.63
N ALA A 69 -19.08 6.70 -19.59
CA ALA A 69 -19.65 7.92 -19.02
C ALA A 69 -18.57 8.85 -18.46
N GLY A 70 -17.45 8.30 -17.98
CA GLY A 70 -16.32 9.09 -17.51
C GLY A 70 -15.71 9.94 -18.62
N PHE A 71 -15.59 9.40 -19.83
CA PHE A 71 -15.09 10.14 -21.00
C PHE A 71 -16.10 11.16 -21.54
N GLU A 72 -17.40 10.93 -21.38
CA GLU A 72 -18.44 11.89 -21.78
C GLU A 72 -18.46 13.12 -20.87
N TYR A 73 -18.35 12.91 -19.56
CA TYR A 73 -18.49 14.00 -18.58
C TYR A 73 -17.18 14.72 -18.25
N LEU A 74 -16.02 14.06 -18.39
CA LEU A 74 -14.73 14.69 -18.09
C LEU A 74 -14.09 15.28 -19.34
N PRO A 75 -13.49 16.48 -19.24
CA PRO A 75 -12.76 17.06 -20.34
C PRO A 75 -11.50 16.25 -20.61
N GLU A 76 -11.29 15.90 -21.88
CA GLU A 76 -10.09 15.21 -22.33
C GLU A 76 -8.82 16.06 -22.10
N LEU A 77 -7.81 15.51 -21.44
CA LEU A 77 -6.52 16.20 -21.22
C LEU A 77 -5.67 16.28 -22.50
N GLY A 78 -5.81 15.29 -23.39
CA GLY A 78 -5.01 15.13 -24.60
C GLY A 78 -3.62 14.54 -24.35
N LYS A 79 -2.99 14.04 -25.43
CA LYS A 79 -1.69 13.33 -25.39
C LYS A 79 -0.58 14.12 -24.68
N GLN A 80 -0.51 15.43 -24.89
CA GLN A 80 0.56 16.28 -24.32
C GLN A 80 0.49 16.35 -22.79
N LYS A 81 -0.72 16.32 -22.21
CA LYS A 81 -0.95 16.46 -20.76
C LYS A 81 -1.17 15.12 -20.06
N ALA A 82 -1.11 14.01 -20.77
CA ALA A 82 -1.27 12.66 -20.21
C ALA A 82 -0.23 12.32 -19.11
N HIS A 83 0.90 13.03 -19.06
CA HIS A 83 1.91 12.87 -18.01
C HIS A 83 1.45 13.40 -16.64
N ILE A 84 0.43 14.27 -16.57
CA ILE A 84 -0.04 14.88 -15.30
C ILE A 84 -0.52 13.80 -14.32
N SER A 85 -1.25 12.79 -14.82
CA SER A 85 -1.70 11.67 -13.98
C SER A 85 -0.54 10.77 -13.50
N GLU A 86 0.55 10.62 -14.27
CA GLU A 86 1.76 9.92 -13.79
C GLU A 86 2.50 10.73 -12.74
N SER A 87 2.60 12.04 -12.92
CA SER A 87 3.27 12.93 -11.96
C SER A 87 2.57 12.92 -10.61
N LEU A 88 1.23 12.95 -10.58
CA LEU A 88 0.48 12.86 -9.34
C LEU A 88 0.63 11.48 -8.68
N PHE A 89 0.55 10.39 -9.46
CA PHE A 89 0.81 9.05 -8.93
C PHE A 89 2.21 8.93 -8.32
N THR A 90 3.23 9.38 -9.05
CA THR A 90 4.63 9.36 -8.60
C THR A 90 4.79 10.17 -7.32
N PHE A 91 4.16 11.34 -7.24
CA PHE A 91 4.16 12.16 -6.03
C PHE A 91 3.54 11.42 -4.84
N VAL A 92 2.38 10.78 -5.03
CA VAL A 92 1.73 9.97 -3.98
C VAL A 92 2.64 8.80 -3.55
N PHE A 93 3.21 8.09 -4.52
CA PHE A 93 4.08 6.93 -4.30
C PHE A 93 5.30 7.32 -3.48
N VAL A 94 6.05 8.33 -3.92
CA VAL A 94 7.26 8.82 -3.24
C VAL A 94 6.91 9.36 -1.85
N SER A 95 5.83 10.12 -1.72
CA SER A 95 5.38 10.65 -0.43
C SER A 95 5.06 9.55 0.56
N PHE A 96 4.40 8.47 0.11
CA PHE A 96 4.11 7.31 0.96
C PHE A 96 5.37 6.56 1.37
N VAL A 97 6.30 6.33 0.44
CA VAL A 97 7.60 5.70 0.75
C VAL A 97 8.32 6.52 1.81
N LEU A 98 8.51 7.82 1.60
CA LEU A 98 9.16 8.71 2.58
C LEU A 98 8.47 8.67 3.95
N TRP A 99 7.14 8.68 3.97
CA TRP A 99 6.38 8.56 5.21
C TRP A 99 6.54 7.19 5.89
N SER A 100 6.62 6.09 5.13
CA SER A 100 6.76 4.74 5.69
C SER A 100 8.09 4.54 6.43
N PHE A 101 9.15 5.24 6.02
CA PHE A 101 10.47 5.21 6.65
C PHE A 101 10.67 6.32 7.71
N HIS A 102 9.67 7.19 7.93
CA HIS A 102 9.69 8.22 8.98
C HIS A 102 10.04 7.68 10.39
N PRO A 103 9.61 6.47 10.82
CA PRO A 103 9.97 5.93 12.14
C PRO A 103 11.48 5.78 12.39
N PHE A 104 12.33 5.72 11.35
CA PHE A 104 13.78 5.68 11.51
C PHE A 104 14.40 7.06 11.78
N VAL A 105 13.70 8.13 11.40
CA VAL A 105 14.19 9.51 11.51
C VAL A 105 13.60 10.21 12.73
N PHE A 106 12.33 9.92 13.07
CA PHE A 106 11.58 10.65 14.08
C PHE A 106 11.26 9.80 15.31
N TYR A 107 11.32 10.45 16.48
CA TYR A 107 11.27 9.82 17.80
C TYR A 107 9.96 9.10 18.15
N ASN A 108 8.84 9.37 17.45
CA ASN A 108 7.51 8.81 17.73
C ASN A 108 7.22 7.57 16.88
N LYS A 109 7.36 6.37 17.46
CA LYS A 109 7.00 5.11 16.80
C LYS A 109 5.55 4.72 17.06
N ARG A 110 4.83 4.45 15.96
CA ARG A 110 3.46 3.93 15.96
C ARG A 110 3.33 2.59 15.23
N PHE A 111 4.29 2.27 14.38
CA PHE A 111 4.35 1.03 13.61
C PHE A 111 5.80 0.68 13.30
N TYR A 112 6.05 -0.60 13.01
CA TYR A 112 7.30 -1.11 12.45
C TYR A 112 7.22 -1.10 10.93
N THR A 113 8.28 -0.66 10.28
CA THR A 113 8.35 -0.48 8.83
C THR A 113 8.27 -1.83 8.11
N ALA A 114 8.98 -2.85 8.59
CA ALA A 114 8.96 -4.19 8.03
C ALA A 114 7.53 -4.79 8.04
N LEU A 115 6.81 -4.66 9.15
CA LEU A 115 5.43 -5.17 9.28
C LEU A 115 4.43 -4.35 8.46
N LEU A 116 4.65 -3.05 8.29
CA LEU A 116 3.83 -2.21 7.41
C LEU A 116 4.00 -2.65 5.95
N TRP A 117 5.24 -2.82 5.48
CA TRP A 117 5.51 -3.26 4.11
C TRP A 117 5.06 -4.71 3.87
N LEU A 118 5.16 -5.60 4.86
CA LEU A 118 4.58 -6.94 4.78
C LEU A 118 3.07 -6.88 4.48
N ARG A 119 2.33 -6.05 5.22
CA ARG A 119 0.88 -5.84 5.01
C ARG A 119 0.58 -5.29 3.62
N VAL A 120 1.30 -4.24 3.23
CA VAL A 120 1.16 -3.61 1.91
C VAL A 120 1.42 -4.62 0.79
N LEU A 121 2.50 -5.39 0.88
CA LEU A 121 2.85 -6.40 -0.12
C LEU A 121 1.80 -7.51 -0.22
N ILE A 122 1.28 -8.02 0.89
CA ILE A 122 0.21 -9.02 0.87
C ILE A 122 -1.04 -8.47 0.17
N CYS A 123 -1.46 -7.24 0.49
CA CYS A 123 -2.58 -6.58 -0.20
C CYS A 123 -2.30 -6.45 -1.71
N LEU A 124 -1.09 -6.01 -2.09
CA LEU A 124 -0.71 -5.85 -3.50
C LEU A 124 -0.70 -7.19 -4.25
N ILE A 125 -0.18 -8.27 -3.66
CA ILE A 125 -0.18 -9.60 -4.27
C ILE A 125 -1.61 -10.05 -4.57
N ILE A 126 -2.52 -9.95 -3.59
CA ILE A 126 -3.91 -10.38 -3.77
C ILE A 126 -4.60 -9.53 -4.83
N CYS A 127 -4.49 -8.19 -4.76
CA CYS A 127 -5.07 -7.30 -5.75
C CYS A 127 -4.52 -7.56 -7.17
N GLN A 128 -3.22 -7.79 -7.29
CA GLN A 128 -2.58 -8.05 -8.59
C GLN A 128 -2.94 -9.41 -9.15
N PHE A 129 -3.11 -10.43 -8.30
CA PHE A 129 -3.62 -11.73 -8.73
C PHE A 129 -5.05 -11.61 -9.28
N LEU A 130 -5.92 -10.87 -8.58
CA LEU A 130 -7.28 -10.60 -9.05
C LEU A 130 -7.26 -9.82 -10.37
N ARG A 131 -6.44 -8.77 -10.47
CA ARG A 131 -6.24 -7.98 -11.69
C ARG A 131 -5.75 -8.83 -12.86
N MET A 132 -4.72 -9.66 -12.64
CA MET A 132 -4.22 -10.60 -13.66
C MET A 132 -5.32 -11.54 -14.14
N SER A 133 -6.10 -12.09 -13.21
CA SER A 133 -7.21 -12.97 -13.56
C SER A 133 -8.24 -12.24 -14.43
N SER A 134 -8.59 -11.00 -14.08
CA SER A 134 -9.55 -10.18 -14.83
C SER A 134 -9.10 -9.90 -16.26
N PHE A 135 -7.90 -9.37 -16.46
CA PHE A 135 -7.46 -9.01 -17.82
C PHE A 135 -7.01 -10.20 -18.68
N MET A 136 -6.73 -11.35 -18.07
CA MET A 136 -6.47 -12.59 -18.81
C MET A 136 -7.77 -13.23 -19.33
N VAL A 137 -8.87 -13.07 -18.59
CA VAL A 137 -10.19 -13.61 -18.98
C VAL A 137 -10.93 -12.64 -19.91
N THR A 138 -10.77 -11.33 -19.70
CA THR A 138 -11.50 -10.31 -20.45
C THR A 138 -10.53 -9.32 -21.07
N GLN A 139 -10.52 -9.28 -22.40
CA GLN A 139 -9.68 -8.39 -23.18
C GLN A 139 -10.55 -7.37 -23.90
N LEU A 140 -10.41 -6.11 -23.48
CA LEU A 140 -11.08 -4.97 -24.09
C LEU A 140 -10.06 -4.07 -24.79
N PRO A 141 -10.49 -3.32 -25.83
CA PRO A 141 -9.64 -2.36 -26.48
C PRO A 141 -9.20 -1.29 -25.47
N GLY A 142 -7.89 -1.02 -25.39
CA GLY A 142 -7.33 -0.06 -24.45
C GLY A 142 -7.73 1.37 -24.84
N PRO A 143 -8.13 2.22 -23.88
CA PRO A 143 -8.58 3.58 -24.17
C PRO A 143 -7.44 4.54 -24.52
N ASN A 144 -6.19 4.13 -24.30
CA ASN A 144 -5.04 5.01 -24.46
C ASN A 144 -4.74 5.29 -25.93
N TYR A 145 -4.36 6.53 -26.22
CA TYR A 145 -4.13 7.04 -27.56
C TYR A 145 -3.11 6.27 -28.41
N HIS A 146 -2.14 5.61 -27.77
CA HIS A 146 -1.11 4.82 -28.45
C HIS A 146 -1.55 3.37 -28.72
N CYS A 147 -2.76 3.00 -28.29
CA CYS A 147 -3.36 1.68 -28.47
C CYS A 147 -4.45 1.65 -29.56
N HIS A 148 -4.75 2.80 -30.17
CA HIS A 148 -5.73 2.88 -31.25
C HIS A 148 -5.24 2.24 -32.55
N GLU A 149 -6.18 1.78 -33.37
CA GLU A 149 -5.91 1.21 -34.70
C GLU A 149 -5.03 2.14 -35.55
N GLY A 150 -4.03 1.57 -36.23
CA GLY A 150 -3.08 2.29 -37.08
C GLY A 150 -1.88 2.90 -36.35
N GLN A 151 -1.80 2.80 -35.02
CA GLN A 151 -0.60 3.21 -34.27
C GLN A 151 0.44 2.07 -34.24
N PRO A 152 1.76 2.37 -34.38
CA PRO A 152 2.81 1.35 -34.39
C PRO A 152 2.99 0.64 -33.03
N THR A 153 2.47 1.23 -31.95
CA THR A 153 2.55 0.70 -30.58
C THR A 153 1.30 -0.08 -30.16
N ALA A 154 0.25 -0.09 -30.99
CA ALA A 154 -1.02 -0.70 -30.65
C ALA A 154 -0.87 -2.23 -30.54
N THR A 155 -0.19 -2.86 -31.50
CA THR A 155 0.09 -4.30 -31.45
C THR A 155 1.59 -4.55 -31.33
N LEU A 156 1.96 -5.49 -30.48
CA LEU A 156 3.34 -5.98 -30.43
C LEU A 156 3.54 -7.06 -31.50
N PRO A 157 4.69 -7.10 -32.19
CA PRO A 157 5.01 -8.21 -33.07
C PRO A 157 5.07 -9.52 -32.27
N PRO A 158 4.70 -10.67 -32.86
CA PRO A 158 4.74 -11.95 -32.15
C PRO A 158 6.14 -12.22 -31.58
N PRO A 159 6.24 -12.71 -30.33
CA PRO A 159 7.55 -12.89 -29.68
C PRO A 159 8.35 -13.98 -30.38
N GLU A 160 9.59 -13.66 -30.77
CA GLU A 160 10.51 -14.63 -31.39
C GLU A 160 11.18 -15.51 -30.33
N SER A 161 11.30 -15.02 -29.09
CA SER A 161 11.89 -15.75 -27.97
C SER A 161 11.10 -15.57 -26.66
N ILE A 162 11.18 -16.58 -25.78
CA ILE A 162 10.68 -16.49 -24.39
C ILE A 162 11.36 -15.34 -23.63
N LYS A 163 12.60 -15.01 -24.01
CA LYS A 163 13.33 -13.87 -23.46
C LYS A 163 12.63 -12.55 -23.74
N ASP A 164 11.95 -12.41 -24.88
CA ASP A 164 11.22 -11.19 -25.20
C ASP A 164 10.05 -11.01 -24.26
N VAL A 165 9.39 -12.08 -23.83
CA VAL A 165 8.28 -12.00 -22.87
C VAL A 165 8.80 -11.71 -21.45
N LEU A 166 9.88 -12.37 -21.04
CA LEU A 166 10.43 -12.27 -19.68
C LEU A 166 11.28 -11.00 -19.44
N LEU A 167 12.03 -10.52 -20.42
CA LEU A 167 12.83 -9.30 -20.27
C LEU A 167 11.94 -8.08 -20.41
N LEU A 168 11.25 -7.72 -19.33
CA LEU A 168 10.50 -6.47 -19.22
C LEU A 168 11.47 -5.30 -19.46
N ASN A 169 11.33 -4.63 -20.60
CA ASN A 169 11.89 -3.29 -20.79
C ASN A 169 11.11 -2.34 -19.88
N PHE A 170 11.42 -2.33 -18.59
CA PHE A 170 10.70 -1.62 -17.53
C PHE A 170 10.24 -0.20 -17.90
N PRO A 171 11.10 0.69 -18.45
CA PRO A 171 10.65 2.04 -18.80
C PRO A 171 9.66 2.05 -19.97
N TYR A 172 9.80 1.15 -20.95
CA TYR A 172 8.91 1.10 -22.11
C TYR A 172 7.58 0.39 -21.79
N GLY A 173 7.62 -0.74 -21.08
CA GLY A 173 6.43 -1.54 -20.77
C GLY A 173 5.49 -0.87 -19.76
N VAL A 174 6.00 0.01 -18.89
CA VAL A 174 5.17 0.78 -17.95
C VAL A 174 4.46 1.95 -18.65
N ILE A 175 5.07 2.52 -19.70
CA ILE A 175 4.56 3.71 -20.40
C ILE A 175 3.70 3.34 -21.62
N TYR A 176 4.09 2.29 -22.35
CA TYR A 176 3.50 1.91 -23.63
C TYR A 176 2.75 0.57 -23.60
N GLY A 177 2.42 0.05 -22.42
CA GLY A 177 1.54 -1.10 -22.33
C GLY A 177 0.17 -0.79 -22.95
N CYS A 178 -0.37 -1.72 -23.74
CA CYS A 178 -1.73 -1.66 -24.26
C CYS A 178 -2.59 -2.81 -23.74
N GLY A 179 -3.90 -2.56 -23.76
CA GLY A 179 -4.92 -3.37 -23.12
C GLY A 179 -5.62 -2.56 -22.03
N ASP A 180 -6.90 -2.86 -21.81
CA ASP A 180 -7.69 -2.20 -20.77
C ASP A 180 -7.18 -2.52 -19.35
N LEU A 181 -6.60 -3.72 -19.19
CA LEU A 181 -5.96 -4.20 -17.98
C LEU A 181 -6.82 -3.92 -16.73
N ILE A 182 -8.08 -4.38 -16.72
CA ILE A 182 -9.01 -4.21 -15.60
C ILE A 182 -8.43 -4.86 -14.34
N PHE A 183 -8.35 -4.22 -13.17
CA PHE A 183 -8.71 -2.85 -12.77
C PHE A 183 -7.44 -2.05 -12.42
N SER A 184 -7.40 -0.73 -12.67
CA SER A 184 -6.17 0.12 -12.69
C SER A 184 -5.09 -0.17 -11.63
N SER A 185 -3.83 -0.35 -12.06
CA SER A 185 -2.68 -0.61 -11.19
C SER A 185 -2.28 0.64 -10.42
N HIS A 186 -2.29 1.82 -11.04
CA HIS A 186 -2.07 3.10 -10.36
C HIS A 186 -3.01 3.27 -9.17
N MET A 187 -4.31 3.02 -9.40
CA MET A 187 -5.31 3.06 -8.32
C MET A 187 -5.07 1.95 -7.28
N THR A 188 -4.67 0.75 -7.71
CA THR A 188 -4.33 -0.36 -6.80
C THR A 188 -3.27 0.04 -5.78
N PHE A 189 -2.14 0.59 -6.25
CA PHE A 189 -1.06 1.06 -5.38
C PHE A 189 -1.50 2.26 -4.53
N ALA A 190 -2.07 3.29 -5.17
CA ALA A 190 -2.43 4.53 -4.51
C ALA A 190 -3.48 4.32 -3.41
N LEU A 191 -4.51 3.49 -3.64
CA LEU A 191 -5.51 3.16 -2.65
C LEU A 191 -4.96 2.28 -1.53
N THR A 192 -4.08 1.32 -1.83
CA THR A 192 -3.42 0.51 -0.80
C THR A 192 -2.61 1.41 0.15
N PHE A 193 -1.89 2.38 -0.40
CA PHE A 193 -1.14 3.38 0.38
C PHE A 193 -2.08 4.31 1.18
N PHE A 194 -3.16 4.77 0.56
CA PHE A 194 -4.17 5.59 1.20
C PHE A 194 -4.80 4.88 2.41
N HIS A 195 -5.28 3.64 2.26
CA HIS A 195 -5.87 2.87 3.36
C HIS A 195 -4.84 2.57 4.47
N THR A 196 -3.60 2.28 4.10
CA THR A 196 -2.50 2.13 5.05
C THR A 196 -2.28 3.43 5.84
N TYR A 197 -2.27 4.58 5.17
CA TYR A 197 -2.16 5.88 5.83
C TYR A 197 -3.38 6.23 6.68
N LEU A 198 -4.60 5.87 6.26
CA LEU A 198 -5.80 6.05 7.07
C LEU A 198 -5.70 5.31 8.40
N LYS A 199 -5.16 4.08 8.38
CA LYS A 199 -5.00 3.26 9.57
C LYS A 199 -3.87 3.75 10.49
N TYR A 200 -2.66 3.94 9.96
CA TYR A 200 -1.47 4.21 10.76
C TYR A 200 -1.14 5.70 10.91
N GLY A 201 -1.59 6.53 9.97
CA GLY A 201 -1.39 7.97 9.97
C GLY A 201 -2.06 8.68 11.16
N THR A 202 -1.36 9.66 11.71
CA THR A 202 -1.81 10.44 12.89
C THR A 202 -2.52 11.73 12.51
N ARG A 203 -2.09 12.40 11.44
CA ARG A 203 -2.57 13.74 11.06
C ARG A 203 -3.86 13.65 10.25
N GLN A 204 -4.97 14.16 10.80
CA GLN A 204 -6.29 14.09 10.15
C GLN A 204 -6.35 14.91 8.86
N TRP A 205 -5.76 16.11 8.84
CA TRP A 205 -5.74 16.94 7.63
C TRP A 205 -5.01 16.26 6.47
N MET A 206 -3.95 15.50 6.75
CA MET A 206 -3.24 14.71 5.73
C MET A 206 -4.11 13.57 5.18
N LYS A 207 -5.01 12.99 5.99
CA LYS A 207 -5.96 11.97 5.52
C LYS A 207 -6.96 12.58 4.53
N PHE A 208 -7.43 13.79 4.82
CA PHE A 208 -8.30 14.54 3.92
C PHE A 208 -7.58 14.91 2.62
N VAL A 209 -6.35 15.44 2.70
CA VAL A 209 -5.53 15.71 1.50
C VAL A 209 -5.28 14.45 0.69
N ALA A 210 -4.96 13.33 1.35
CA ALA A 210 -4.76 12.05 0.66
C ALA A 210 -6.05 11.57 -0.03
N PHE A 211 -7.22 11.73 0.61
CA PHE A 211 -8.50 11.41 -0.02
C PHE A 211 -8.74 12.26 -1.27
N LEU A 212 -8.55 13.58 -1.18
CA LEU A 212 -8.66 14.47 -2.33
C LEU A 212 -7.68 14.09 -3.44
N ALA A 213 -6.45 13.70 -3.08
CA ALA A 213 -5.47 13.23 -4.06
C ALA A 213 -5.92 11.95 -4.77
N MET A 214 -6.60 11.01 -4.07
CA MET A 214 -7.13 9.78 -4.68
C MET A 214 -8.30 10.07 -5.63
N VAL A 215 -9.17 11.00 -5.26
CA VAL A 215 -10.25 11.47 -6.14
C VAL A 215 -9.66 12.17 -7.36
N ALA A 216 -8.71 13.10 -7.17
CA ALA A 216 -8.03 13.77 -8.27
C ALA A 216 -7.31 12.79 -9.19
N GLN A 217 -6.59 11.80 -8.63
CA GLN A 217 -5.93 10.75 -9.40
C GLN A 217 -6.94 9.94 -10.23
N SER A 218 -8.07 9.57 -9.64
CA SER A 218 -9.16 8.86 -10.33
C SER A 218 -9.65 9.64 -11.55
N LEU A 219 -9.98 10.92 -11.35
CA LEU A 219 -10.47 11.79 -12.43
C LEU A 219 -9.40 12.02 -13.50
N LEU A 220 -8.15 12.25 -13.11
CA LEU A 220 -7.04 12.48 -14.05
C LEU A 220 -6.71 11.22 -14.88
N ILE A 221 -6.84 10.02 -14.31
CA ILE A 221 -6.64 8.78 -15.06
C ILE A 221 -7.71 8.63 -16.15
N ILE A 222 -8.98 8.87 -15.81
CA ILE A 222 -10.10 8.80 -16.76
C ILE A 222 -9.94 9.89 -17.82
N ALA A 223 -9.69 11.13 -17.41
CA ALA A 223 -9.56 12.26 -18.33
C ALA A 223 -8.29 12.20 -19.22
N SER A 224 -7.30 11.37 -18.86
CA SER A 224 -6.15 11.06 -19.72
C SER A 224 -6.35 9.82 -20.61
N HIS A 225 -7.57 9.25 -20.60
CA HIS A 225 -7.98 8.07 -21.36
C HIS A 225 -7.03 6.88 -21.13
N LYS A 226 -6.48 6.74 -19.93
CA LYS A 226 -5.58 5.61 -19.60
C LYS A 226 -6.33 4.35 -19.22
N HIS A 227 -7.50 4.53 -18.63
CA HIS A 227 -8.39 3.48 -18.14
C HIS A 227 -9.84 3.96 -18.29
N TYR A 228 -10.76 3.02 -18.48
CA TYR A 228 -12.19 3.34 -18.44
C TYR A 228 -12.62 3.66 -17.00
N SER A 229 -13.78 4.31 -16.84
CA SER A 229 -14.33 4.60 -15.51
C SER A 229 -14.55 3.34 -14.68
N VAL A 230 -14.92 2.22 -15.32
CA VAL A 230 -15.14 0.93 -14.66
C VAL A 230 -13.87 0.42 -13.97
N ASP A 231 -12.70 0.60 -14.56
CA ASP A 231 -11.43 0.18 -13.95
C ASP A 231 -11.16 0.89 -12.64
N ILE A 232 -11.53 2.16 -12.57
CA ILE A 232 -11.34 2.99 -11.40
C ILE A 232 -12.33 2.60 -10.32
N VAL A 233 -13.61 2.46 -10.67
CA VAL A 233 -14.67 2.06 -9.74
C VAL A 233 -14.38 0.67 -9.16
N VAL A 234 -14.02 -0.31 -9.99
CA VAL A 234 -13.68 -1.66 -9.54
C VAL A 234 -12.43 -1.65 -8.65
N ALA A 235 -11.44 -0.79 -8.94
CA ALA A 235 -10.27 -0.62 -8.07
C ALA A 235 -10.64 -0.10 -6.69
N TRP A 236 -11.52 0.92 -6.59
CA TRP A 236 -12.00 1.47 -5.32
C TRP A 236 -12.62 0.40 -4.43
N PHE A 237 -13.49 -0.45 -4.97
CA PHE A 237 -14.13 -1.52 -4.20
C PHE A 237 -13.16 -2.64 -3.86
N THR A 238 -12.44 -3.16 -4.86
CA THR A 238 -11.59 -4.35 -4.69
C THR A 238 -10.48 -4.09 -3.69
N VAL A 239 -9.78 -2.96 -3.82
CA VAL A 239 -8.66 -2.63 -2.93
C VAL A 239 -9.14 -2.42 -1.50
N TYR A 240 -10.28 -1.76 -1.32
CA TYR A 240 -10.87 -1.59 0.01
C TYR A 240 -11.20 -2.93 0.66
N PHE A 241 -11.88 -3.84 -0.05
CA PHE A 241 -12.25 -5.15 0.49
C PHE A 241 -11.03 -6.02 0.79
N VAL A 242 -10.04 -6.05 -0.12
CA VAL A 242 -8.79 -6.80 0.10
C VAL A 242 -8.05 -6.23 1.31
N PHE A 243 -7.90 -4.91 1.40
CA PHE A 243 -7.24 -4.28 2.54
C PHE A 243 -7.96 -4.61 3.86
N PHE A 244 -9.29 -4.49 3.90
CA PHE A 244 -10.08 -4.83 5.07
C PHE A 244 -9.93 -6.31 5.47
N PHE A 245 -9.97 -7.21 4.50
CA PHE A 245 -9.82 -8.64 4.75
C PHE A 245 -8.43 -8.99 5.30
N VAL A 246 -7.38 -8.52 4.63
CA VAL A 246 -5.99 -8.72 5.06
C VAL A 246 -5.77 -8.15 6.45
N ASP A 247 -6.29 -6.95 6.70
CA ASP A 247 -6.13 -6.29 7.98
C ASP A 247 -6.77 -7.08 9.13
N ARG A 248 -8.00 -7.58 8.93
CA ARG A 248 -8.67 -8.44 9.91
C ARG A 248 -7.90 -9.73 10.13
N LYS A 249 -7.50 -10.42 9.07
CA LYS A 249 -6.76 -11.69 9.18
C LYS A 249 -5.42 -11.54 9.90
N LEU A 250 -4.69 -10.44 9.66
CA LEU A 250 -3.42 -10.18 10.33
C LEU A 250 -3.60 -9.73 11.79
N VAL A 251 -4.71 -9.06 12.11
CA VAL A 251 -5.07 -8.78 13.51
C VAL A 251 -5.39 -10.09 14.24
N ASP A 252 -6.22 -10.95 13.65
CA ASP A 252 -6.59 -12.25 14.24
C ASP A 252 -5.36 -13.15 14.43
N ALA A 253 -4.47 -13.22 13.42
CA ALA A 253 -3.22 -13.97 13.52
C ALA A 253 -2.31 -13.44 14.64
N GLY A 254 -2.14 -12.11 14.73
CA GLY A 254 -1.31 -11.49 15.77
C GLY A 254 -1.91 -11.59 17.18
N ILE A 255 -3.24 -11.67 17.32
CA ILE A 255 -3.89 -11.97 18.59
C ILE A 255 -3.65 -13.44 18.97
N ASN A 256 -3.86 -14.36 18.03
CA ASN A 256 -3.66 -15.79 18.27
C ASN A 256 -2.21 -16.10 18.65
N GLU A 257 -1.25 -15.45 18.00
CA GLU A 257 0.18 -15.60 18.31
C GLU A 257 0.54 -15.04 19.69
N ARG A 258 -0.09 -13.93 20.13
CA ARG A 258 0.07 -13.40 21.51
C ARG A 258 -0.62 -14.23 22.58
N VAL A 259 -1.70 -14.93 22.23
CA VAL A 259 -2.41 -15.84 23.16
C VAL A 259 -1.66 -17.16 23.29
N LEU A 260 -1.01 -17.64 22.22
CA LEU A 260 -0.15 -18.83 22.26
C LEU A 260 1.25 -18.56 22.81
N SER A 261 1.79 -17.35 22.60
CA SER A 261 3.11 -16.95 23.06
C SER A 261 3.00 -16.05 24.28
N ASN A 262 3.18 -16.61 25.48
CA ASN A 262 3.52 -15.88 26.71
C ASN A 262 4.93 -15.24 26.62
N GLY A 263 5.24 -14.55 25.51
CA GLY A 263 6.53 -13.91 25.23
C GLY A 263 6.56 -12.45 25.68
N PRO A 264 7.77 -11.89 25.93
CA PRO A 264 7.93 -10.57 26.52
C PRO A 264 7.38 -9.47 25.59
N PRO A 265 6.95 -8.33 26.16
CA PRO A 265 6.25 -7.32 25.39
C PRO A 265 7.17 -6.71 24.34
N LEU A 266 6.73 -6.74 23.07
CA LEU A 266 7.22 -5.81 22.05
C LEU A 266 7.10 -4.40 22.65
N LEU A 267 8.20 -3.63 22.59
CA LEU A 267 8.35 -2.30 23.18
C LEU A 267 7.02 -1.51 23.13
N PRO A 268 6.60 -0.88 24.25
CA PRO A 268 5.28 -0.30 24.35
C PRO A 268 5.06 0.73 23.25
N MET A 269 4.20 0.38 22.29
CA MET A 269 3.60 1.34 21.38
C MET A 269 2.90 2.37 22.26
N THR A 270 3.17 3.66 22.08
CA THR A 270 2.45 4.72 22.78
C THR A 270 0.99 4.71 22.30
N ALA A 271 0.18 3.88 22.95
CA ALA A 271 -1.24 3.79 22.74
C ALA A 271 -1.89 5.06 23.27
N ARG A 272 -2.09 6.06 22.42
CA ARG A 272 -3.23 6.95 22.58
C ARG A 272 -4.43 6.28 21.93
N SER A 273 -5.02 5.33 22.66
CA SER A 273 -6.43 4.98 22.45
C SER A 273 -7.27 6.02 23.20
N GLY A 274 -8.24 6.58 22.49
CA GLY A 274 -9.23 7.47 23.08
C GLY A 274 -10.06 6.77 24.13
N LYS A 275 -10.55 7.59 25.07
CA LYS A 275 -11.76 7.41 25.89
C LYS A 275 -12.60 6.18 25.51
N ASP A 276 -12.66 5.20 26.41
CA ASP A 276 -13.95 4.66 26.85
C ASP A 276 -13.84 3.94 28.21
N GLY A 277 -14.88 4.06 29.04
CA GLY A 277 -15.16 3.14 30.15
C GLY A 277 -14.55 3.42 31.53
N ARG A 278 -14.98 4.49 32.21
CA ARG A 278 -15.01 4.52 33.69
C ARG A 278 -16.00 3.46 34.19
N ILE A 279 -15.52 2.40 34.84
CA ILE A 279 -16.30 1.59 35.80
C ILE A 279 -15.35 1.38 36.99
N ARG A 280 -15.26 2.35 37.90
CA ARG A 280 -15.96 2.37 39.20
C ARG A 280 -15.78 1.07 39.99
N GLU A 281 -14.53 0.79 40.37
CA GLU A 281 -14.25 0.05 41.61
C GLU A 281 -14.48 1.00 42.79
N GLU A 282 -15.69 1.00 43.33
CA GLU A 282 -15.93 1.46 44.70
C GLU A 282 -17.29 0.96 45.21
N LYS A 283 -17.23 0.35 46.40
CA LYS A 283 -18.31 -0.13 47.27
C LYS A 283 -18.70 -1.61 47.16
N MET A 284 -17.93 -2.46 47.82
CA MET A 284 -18.50 -3.41 48.79
C MET A 284 -17.47 -3.77 49.88
N SER A 285 -17.10 -2.78 50.67
CA SER A 285 -16.48 -3.00 51.98
C SER A 285 -17.13 -2.00 52.93
N ASN A 286 -18.28 -2.39 53.48
CA ASN A 286 -18.78 -1.96 54.79
C ASN A 286 -20.11 -2.68 55.11
N GLY A 287 -20.14 -3.33 56.27
CA GLY A 287 -21.26 -4.09 56.84
C GLY A 287 -21.15 -5.57 56.48
N ILE A 288 -20.93 -6.50 57.40
CA ILE A 288 -21.67 -6.71 58.65
C ILE A 288 -20.75 -7.41 59.67
N THR A 289 -20.65 -6.83 60.86
CA THR A 289 -20.37 -7.49 62.14
C THR A 289 -21.60 -8.30 62.56
N GLU A 290 -21.46 -9.59 62.82
CA GLU A 290 -21.90 -10.29 64.05
C GLU A 290 -22.04 -11.82 63.88
N ASN A 291 -21.85 -12.50 65.02
CA ASN A 291 -21.94 -13.93 65.35
C ASN A 291 -20.71 -14.77 64.96
N GLY A 292 -19.97 -15.40 65.88
CA GLY A 292 -20.24 -15.71 67.29
C GLY A 292 -19.77 -17.15 67.56
N SER A 293 -18.66 -17.31 68.29
CA SER A 293 -18.10 -18.58 68.77
C SER A 293 -16.94 -18.18 69.71
N VAL A 294 -16.79 -18.54 70.99
CA VAL A 294 -17.24 -19.65 71.85
C VAL A 294 -16.97 -19.21 73.30
N GLU A 295 -17.77 -19.63 74.29
CA GLU A 295 -17.31 -20.30 75.54
C GLU A 295 -18.47 -20.64 76.51
N LEU A 296 -18.46 -21.92 76.94
CA LEU A 296 -19.16 -22.61 78.05
C LEU A 296 -20.70 -22.64 78.11
#